data_AF-A0A060ZC80-F1
#
_entry.id   AF-A0A060ZC80-F1
#
_cell.length_a   1.000
_cell.length_b   1.000
_cell.length_c   1.000
_cell.angle_alpha   90.00
_cell.angle_beta   90.00
_cell.angle_gamma   90.00
#
_symmetry.space_group_name_H-M   'P 1'
#
loop_
_entity.id
_entity.type
_entity.pdbx_description
1 polymer ?
#
loop_
_entity_poly.entity_id
_entity_poly.type
_entity_poly.pdbx_seq_one_letter_code
_entity_poly.pdbx_strand_id
1 'polypeptide(L)'
;SNSPELTSDLHSHWSTVFQDVHVMIFIGFGFLMTFLKRYGFSSVGLNLLLAAFALQWGLLVQGLWHLDEGKIKVSIFKMINADFSTATVLISFGAVLGKTSPVQLLIMTLLEITIFGINEHLVAEVLKANDVGASMIIHAFGAYFGLAVARMLYRPALGNGHENDGSVYHSDLFAMIGTVFLWMFWPSFNSAIAEPGADQLMAVTNTYFSLAACVLSAYAVSSLVEHKGKLDMVRYHMLHSNHKESEAKL
;
A
#
# COMPACT_ATOMS: atom_id res chain seq x y z
N SER A 1 22.49 -30.30 -12.69
CA SER A 1 21.93 -30.09 -14.03
C SER A 1 20.56 -29.43 -13.87
N ASN A 2 20.47 -28.12 -14.10
CA ASN A 2 19.16 -27.45 -14.07
C ASN A 2 18.43 -27.81 -15.38
N SER A 3 17.34 -28.57 -15.29
CA SER A 3 16.50 -28.88 -16.43
C SER A 3 15.80 -27.60 -16.92
N PRO A 4 15.61 -27.43 -18.25
CA PRO A 4 14.93 -26.26 -18.82
C PRO A 4 13.53 -26.02 -18.24
N GLU A 5 12.81 -27.10 -17.89
CA GLU A 5 11.48 -27.04 -17.28
C GLU A 5 11.50 -26.37 -15.89
N LEU A 6 12.49 -26.68 -15.05
CA LEU A 6 12.60 -26.06 -13.73
C LEU A 6 12.83 -24.55 -13.84
N THR A 7 13.61 -24.11 -14.82
CA THR A 7 13.84 -22.68 -15.08
C THR A 7 12.60 -21.98 -15.63
N SER A 8 11.77 -22.65 -16.45
CA SER A 8 10.51 -22.06 -16.92
C SER A 8 9.47 -21.92 -15.82
N ASP A 9 9.39 -22.90 -14.92
CA ASP A 9 8.43 -22.87 -13.80
C ASP A 9 8.76 -21.80 -12.76
N LEU A 10 10.06 -21.57 -12.51
CA LEU A 10 10.50 -20.45 -11.67
C LEU A 10 10.18 -19.10 -12.32
N HIS A 11 10.42 -18.94 -13.62
CA HIS A 11 10.12 -17.69 -14.32
C HIS A 11 8.62 -17.39 -14.36
N SER A 12 7.77 -18.40 -14.54
CA SER A 12 6.31 -18.24 -14.52
C SER A 12 5.83 -17.86 -13.13
N HIS A 13 6.31 -18.51 -12.07
CA HIS A 13 5.99 -18.19 -10.68
C HIS A 13 6.30 -16.73 -10.33
N TRP A 14 7.52 -16.27 -10.60
CA TRP A 14 7.91 -14.88 -10.33
C TRP A 14 7.10 -13.88 -11.15
N SER A 15 6.73 -14.23 -12.37
CA SER A 15 5.87 -13.37 -13.22
C SER A 15 4.47 -13.21 -12.63
N THR A 16 3.88 -14.28 -12.09
CA THR A 16 2.57 -14.22 -11.41
C THR A 16 2.63 -13.38 -10.16
N VAL A 17 3.61 -13.62 -9.27
CA VAL A 17 3.77 -12.83 -8.04
C VAL A 17 3.98 -11.34 -8.36
N PHE A 18 4.80 -11.04 -9.37
CA PHE A 18 4.96 -9.66 -9.84
C PHE A 18 3.64 -9.05 -10.28
N GLN A 19 2.86 -9.74 -11.11
CA GLN A 19 1.57 -9.23 -11.57
C GLN A 19 0.61 -8.96 -10.41
N ASP A 20 0.53 -9.86 -9.43
CA ASP A 20 -0.34 -9.69 -8.26
C ASP A 20 0.04 -8.43 -7.46
N VAL A 21 1.33 -8.27 -7.14
CA VAL A 21 1.84 -7.09 -6.42
C VAL A 21 1.64 -5.83 -7.25
N HIS A 22 1.90 -5.87 -8.56
CA HIS A 22 1.71 -4.72 -9.44
C HIS A 22 0.24 -4.31 -9.53
N VAL A 23 -0.70 -5.26 -9.54
CA VAL A 23 -2.14 -4.95 -9.47
C VAL A 23 -2.50 -4.29 -8.13
N MET A 24 -1.90 -4.71 -7.02
CA MET A 24 -2.08 -4.04 -5.73
C MET A 24 -1.63 -2.58 -5.78
N ILE A 25 -0.51 -2.27 -6.45
CA ILE A 25 -0.01 -0.90 -6.61
C ILE A 25 -0.96 -0.02 -7.42
N PHE A 26 -1.40 -0.47 -8.60
CA PHE A 26 -2.15 0.39 -9.51
C PHE A 26 -3.66 0.35 -9.27
N ILE A 27 -4.24 -0.82 -9.05
CA ILE A 27 -5.68 -0.98 -8.83
C ILE A 27 -5.99 -0.93 -7.34
N GLY A 28 -5.26 -1.71 -6.52
CA GLY A 28 -5.50 -1.81 -5.09
C GLY A 28 -5.46 -0.46 -4.38
N PHE A 29 -4.27 0.14 -4.27
CA PHE A 29 -4.08 1.47 -3.68
C PHE A 29 -4.83 2.56 -4.46
N GLY A 30 -4.75 2.53 -5.79
CA GLY A 30 -5.35 3.54 -6.66
C GLY A 30 -6.86 3.71 -6.43
N PHE A 31 -7.61 2.60 -6.42
CA PHE A 31 -9.04 2.64 -6.17
C PHE A 31 -9.37 2.80 -4.68
N LEU A 32 -8.60 2.22 -3.75
CA LEU A 32 -8.83 2.37 -2.30
C LEU A 32 -8.91 3.86 -1.90
N MET A 33 -8.04 4.70 -2.47
CA MET A 33 -7.99 6.13 -2.20
C MET A 33 -9.12 6.94 -2.86
N THR A 34 -10.02 6.33 -3.63
CA THR A 34 -11.13 7.04 -4.30
C THR A 34 -12.31 7.36 -3.39
N PHE A 35 -12.27 6.95 -2.11
CA PHE A 35 -13.36 7.18 -1.16
C PHE A 35 -13.75 8.66 -1.00
N LEU A 36 -12.81 9.59 -1.21
CA LEU A 36 -13.08 11.04 -1.18
C LEU A 36 -13.99 11.49 -2.33
N LYS A 37 -15.21 11.93 -2.00
CA LYS A 37 -16.31 12.20 -2.94
C LYS A 37 -16.02 13.20 -4.06
N ARG A 38 -15.01 14.06 -3.93
CA ARG A 38 -14.58 15.03 -4.96
C ARG A 38 -13.09 14.93 -5.33
N TYR A 39 -12.44 13.80 -5.02
CA TYR A 39 -11.01 13.61 -5.30
C TYR A 39 -10.71 12.34 -6.12
N GLY A 40 -11.70 11.55 -6.52
CA GLY A 40 -11.50 10.26 -7.21
C GLY A 40 -10.57 10.30 -8.43
N PHE A 41 -10.72 11.27 -9.34
CA PHE A 41 -9.81 11.41 -10.50
C PHE A 41 -8.37 11.73 -10.09
N SER A 42 -8.20 12.59 -9.09
CA SER A 42 -6.89 12.89 -8.53
C SER A 42 -6.32 11.69 -7.77
N SER A 43 -7.12 10.92 -7.03
CA SER A 43 -6.64 9.70 -6.34
C SER A 43 -6.02 8.71 -7.32
N VAL A 44 -6.75 8.29 -8.36
CA VAL A 44 -6.23 7.29 -9.33
C VAL A 44 -5.12 7.89 -10.19
N GLY A 45 -5.29 9.13 -10.66
CA GLY A 45 -4.32 9.79 -11.53
C GLY A 45 -2.99 10.09 -10.83
N LEU A 46 -3.03 10.54 -9.58
CA LEU A 46 -1.82 10.75 -8.78
C LEU A 46 -1.22 9.42 -8.34
N ASN A 47 -2.02 8.41 -8.00
CA ASN A 47 -1.49 7.06 -7.74
C ASN A 47 -0.68 6.55 -8.94
N LEU A 48 -1.22 6.66 -10.16
CA LEU A 48 -0.52 6.28 -11.39
C LEU A 48 0.78 7.06 -11.58
N LEU A 49 0.75 8.39 -11.40
CA LEU A 49 1.92 9.26 -11.51
C LEU A 49 3.01 8.88 -10.50
N LEU A 50 2.64 8.74 -9.23
CA LEU A 50 3.57 8.43 -8.15
C LEU A 50 4.12 7.02 -8.30
N ALA A 51 3.30 6.03 -8.62
CA ALA A 51 3.76 4.66 -8.85
C ALA A 51 4.72 4.59 -10.04
N ALA A 52 4.40 5.22 -11.17
CA ALA A 52 5.29 5.22 -12.34
C ALA A 52 6.65 5.86 -12.04
N PHE A 53 6.70 6.92 -11.23
CA PHE A 53 7.95 7.55 -10.80
C PHE A 53 8.68 6.70 -9.75
N ALA A 54 7.96 6.21 -8.75
CA ALA A 54 8.45 5.42 -7.64
C ALA A 54 9.12 4.12 -8.11
N LEU A 55 8.53 3.39 -9.06
CA LEU A 55 9.10 2.15 -9.58
C LEU A 55 10.49 2.36 -10.20
N GLN A 56 10.65 3.46 -10.96
CA GLN A 56 11.94 3.79 -11.57
C GLN A 56 12.96 4.19 -10.52
N TRP A 57 12.56 5.05 -9.58
CA TRP A 57 13.46 5.54 -8.54
C TRP A 57 13.84 4.45 -7.53
N GLY A 58 12.89 3.60 -7.12
CA GLY A 58 13.10 2.46 -6.25
C GLY A 58 14.07 1.45 -6.83
N LEU A 59 13.88 1.07 -8.10
CA LEU A 59 14.80 0.17 -8.81
C LEU A 59 16.23 0.72 -8.84
N LEU A 60 16.40 2.03 -9.05
CA LEU A 60 17.71 2.69 -9.01
C LEU A 60 18.30 2.65 -7.60
N VAL A 61 17.59 3.18 -6.60
CA VAL A 61 18.08 3.31 -5.21
C VAL A 61 18.41 1.95 -4.59
N GLN A 62 17.49 0.98 -4.69
CA GLN A 62 17.71 -0.38 -4.16
C GLN A 62 18.79 -1.12 -4.97
N GLY A 63 18.89 -0.83 -6.27
CA GLY A 63 19.90 -1.38 -7.16
C GLY A 63 21.32 -0.93 -6.85
N LEU A 64 21.51 0.26 -6.26
CA LEU A 64 22.84 0.77 -5.87
C LEU A 64 23.53 -0.11 -4.82
N TRP A 65 22.77 -0.78 -3.95
CA TRP A 65 23.32 -1.73 -2.98
C TRP A 65 23.75 -3.06 -3.59
N HIS A 66 23.29 -3.37 -4.81
CA HIS A 66 23.44 -4.65 -5.48
C HIS A 66 23.98 -4.48 -6.90
N LEU A 67 25.02 -3.65 -7.04
CA LEU A 67 25.74 -3.45 -8.29
C LEU A 67 26.52 -4.70 -8.67
N ASP A 68 26.35 -5.13 -9.91
CA ASP A 68 27.11 -6.22 -10.50
C ASP A 68 27.93 -5.66 -11.65
N GLU A 69 29.25 -5.71 -11.53
CA GLU A 69 30.20 -5.06 -12.46
C GLU A 69 29.88 -3.57 -12.70
N GLY A 70 29.46 -2.87 -11.64
CA GLY A 70 29.08 -1.44 -11.71
C GLY A 70 27.76 -1.17 -12.43
N LYS A 71 26.95 -2.20 -12.72
CA LYS A 71 25.66 -2.08 -13.39
C LYS A 71 24.52 -2.63 -12.52
N ILE A 72 23.34 -2.03 -12.65
CA ILE A 72 22.11 -2.56 -12.07
C ILE A 72 21.50 -3.54 -13.07
N LYS A 73 21.70 -4.85 -12.85
CA LYS A 73 21.03 -5.89 -13.65
C LYS A 73 19.57 -5.99 -13.23
N VAL A 74 18.64 -5.69 -14.14
CA VAL A 74 17.18 -5.76 -13.90
C VAL A 74 16.69 -7.20 -13.97
N SER A 75 15.84 -7.59 -13.02
CA SER A 75 15.14 -8.87 -12.98
C SER A 75 13.72 -8.68 -12.43
N ILE A 76 12.82 -9.66 -12.63
CA ILE A 76 11.46 -9.63 -12.08
C ILE A 76 11.49 -9.45 -10.56
N PHE A 77 12.43 -10.12 -9.87
CA PHE A 77 12.61 -9.95 -8.43
C PHE A 77 12.93 -8.50 -8.05
N LYS A 78 13.82 -7.80 -8.78
CA LYS A 78 14.09 -6.38 -8.53
C LYS A 78 12.90 -5.49 -8.87
N MET A 79 12.06 -5.87 -9.83
CA MET A 79 10.81 -5.17 -10.13
C MET A 79 9.80 -5.30 -8.96
N ILE A 80 9.66 -6.50 -8.38
CA ILE A 80 8.84 -6.71 -7.17
C ILE A 80 9.34 -5.85 -5.99
N ASN A 81 10.65 -5.78 -5.78
CA ASN A 81 11.22 -4.93 -4.73
C ASN A 81 10.96 -3.42 -5.00
N ALA A 82 10.95 -3.01 -6.27
CA ALA A 82 10.56 -1.65 -6.64
C ALA A 82 9.05 -1.39 -6.41
N ASP A 83 8.19 -2.39 -6.62
CA ASP A 83 6.77 -2.28 -6.23
C ASP A 83 6.62 -2.19 -4.70
N PHE A 84 7.46 -2.86 -3.91
CA PHE A 84 7.45 -2.75 -2.44
C PHE A 84 7.84 -1.36 -1.92
N SER A 85 8.91 -0.76 -2.46
CA SER A 85 9.23 0.64 -2.14
C SER A 85 8.14 1.60 -2.64
N THR A 86 7.50 1.30 -3.76
CA THR A 86 6.32 2.05 -4.23
C THR A 86 5.13 1.94 -3.29
N ALA A 87 4.81 0.74 -2.77
CA ALA A 87 3.74 0.52 -1.80
C ALA A 87 3.92 1.42 -0.57
N THR A 88 5.16 1.55 -0.09
CA THR A 88 5.51 2.44 1.02
C THR A 88 5.09 3.89 0.76
N VAL A 89 5.42 4.41 -0.42
CA VAL A 89 5.05 5.77 -0.84
C VAL A 89 3.54 5.93 -0.94
N LEU A 90 2.82 4.90 -1.40
CA LEU A 90 1.36 4.94 -1.52
C LEU A 90 0.66 4.90 -0.15
N ILE A 91 1.26 4.23 0.84
CA ILE A 91 0.81 4.31 2.25
C ILE A 91 0.98 5.74 2.77
N SER A 92 2.15 6.35 2.55
CA SER A 92 2.40 7.75 2.92
C SER A 92 1.47 8.73 2.21
N PHE A 93 1.21 8.50 0.92
CA PHE A 93 0.26 9.28 0.14
C PHE A 93 -1.14 9.26 0.76
N GLY A 94 -1.60 8.12 1.26
CA GLY A 94 -2.85 8.02 2.00
C GLY A 94 -2.97 9.00 3.18
N ALA A 95 -1.88 9.24 3.92
CA ALA A 95 -1.88 10.17 5.06
C ALA A 95 -2.01 11.65 4.65
N VAL A 96 -1.56 12.01 3.44
CA VAL A 96 -1.58 13.38 2.91
C VAL A 96 -2.57 13.58 1.76
N LEU A 97 -3.39 12.56 1.48
CA LEU A 97 -4.36 12.54 0.40
C LEU A 97 -5.27 13.78 0.42
N GLY A 98 -5.45 14.42 -0.74
CA GLY A 98 -6.28 15.61 -0.87
C GLY A 98 -5.67 16.91 -0.36
N LYS A 99 -4.49 16.87 0.29
CA LYS A 99 -3.87 18.04 0.97
C LYS A 99 -2.58 18.53 0.32
N THR A 100 -2.09 17.83 -0.69
CA THR A 100 -0.81 18.09 -1.36
C THR A 100 -0.95 18.24 -2.87
N SER A 101 -0.06 19.01 -3.48
CA SER A 101 0.05 19.12 -4.94
C SER A 101 0.83 17.94 -5.55
N PRO A 102 0.69 17.69 -6.87
CA PRO A 102 1.45 16.63 -7.55
C PRO A 102 2.98 16.80 -7.40
N VAL A 103 3.46 18.04 -7.43
CA VAL A 103 4.90 18.34 -7.26
C VAL A 103 5.37 18.03 -5.84
N GLN A 104 4.57 18.36 -4.82
CA GLN A 104 4.90 18.01 -3.44
C GLN A 104 4.97 16.49 -3.25
N LEU A 105 4.06 15.75 -3.88
CA LEU A 105 4.06 14.30 -3.83
C LEU A 105 5.27 13.69 -4.54
N LEU A 106 5.67 14.21 -5.71
CA LEU A 106 6.90 13.75 -6.39
C LEU A 106 8.17 14.00 -5.54
N ILE A 107 8.25 15.15 -4.87
CA ILE A 107 9.35 15.45 -3.93
C ILE A 107 9.33 14.48 -2.75
N MET A 108 8.14 14.22 -2.19
CA MET A 108 7.95 13.24 -1.11
C MET A 108 8.42 11.85 -1.55
N THR A 109 7.98 11.36 -2.71
CA THR A 109 8.39 10.06 -3.28
C THR A 109 9.90 9.95 -3.46
N LEU A 110 10.54 11.00 -3.98
CA LEU A 110 12.00 11.02 -4.17
C LEU A 110 12.72 10.82 -2.83
N LEU A 111 12.36 11.62 -1.83
CA LEU A 111 12.99 11.58 -0.51
C LEU A 111 12.68 10.28 0.25
N GLU A 112 11.42 9.87 0.22
CA GLU A 112 10.93 8.70 0.93
C GLU A 112 11.61 7.42 0.44
N ILE A 113 11.70 7.20 -0.87
CA ILE A 113 12.35 6.01 -1.42
C ILE A 113 13.85 5.99 -1.11
N THR A 114 14.53 7.14 -1.12
CA THR A 114 15.94 7.21 -0.73
C THR A 114 16.12 6.80 0.72
N ILE A 115 15.27 7.28 1.63
CA ILE A 115 15.31 6.92 3.05
C ILE A 115 14.90 5.45 3.24
N PHE A 116 13.87 4.98 2.52
CA PHE A 116 13.43 3.59 2.50
C PHE A 116 14.58 2.66 2.11
N GLY A 117 15.32 2.95 1.04
CA GLY A 117 16.42 2.11 0.59
C GLY A 117 17.57 2.01 1.61
N ILE A 118 17.79 3.07 2.41
CA ILE A 118 18.73 3.02 3.54
C ILE A 118 18.16 2.19 4.69
N ASN A 119 16.88 2.40 5.02
CA ASN A 119 16.18 1.69 6.09
C ASN A 119 16.09 0.18 5.81
N GLU A 120 15.75 -0.20 4.58
CA GLU A 120 15.71 -1.59 4.11
C GLU A 120 17.07 -2.25 4.29
N HIS A 121 18.15 -1.62 3.79
CA HIS A 121 19.51 -2.15 3.98
C HIS A 121 19.88 -2.28 5.46
N LEU A 122 19.57 -1.28 6.28
CA LEU A 122 19.87 -1.32 7.71
C LEU A 122 19.11 -2.47 8.40
N VAL A 123 17.81 -2.60 8.17
CA VAL A 123 16.95 -3.57 8.87
C VAL A 123 17.21 -4.99 8.38
N ALA A 124 17.24 -5.21 7.06
CA ALA A 124 17.40 -6.53 6.47
C ALA A 124 18.86 -7.01 6.50
N GLU A 125 19.82 -6.16 6.12
CA GLU A 125 21.20 -6.60 5.94
C GLU A 125 22.10 -6.39 7.15
N VAL A 126 21.92 -5.30 7.91
CA VAL A 126 22.77 -5.00 9.08
C VAL A 126 22.18 -5.61 10.36
N LEU A 127 20.90 -5.36 10.63
CA LEU A 127 20.23 -5.83 11.85
C LEU A 127 19.73 -7.28 11.74
N LYS A 128 19.65 -7.83 10.53
CA LYS A 128 19.15 -9.19 10.25
C LYS A 128 17.77 -9.46 10.86
N ALA A 129 16.88 -8.46 10.83
CA ALA A 129 15.53 -8.59 11.34
C ALA A 129 14.66 -9.48 10.43
N ASN A 130 13.74 -10.23 11.02
CA ASN A 130 12.78 -11.04 10.27
C ASN A 130 11.52 -10.22 9.95
N ASP A 131 11.33 -9.88 8.69
CA ASP A 131 10.21 -9.05 8.21
C ASP A 131 9.74 -9.46 6.80
N VAL A 132 9.49 -10.76 6.59
CA VAL A 132 9.12 -11.32 5.26
C VAL A 132 7.86 -10.66 4.67
N GLY A 133 6.85 -10.38 5.51
CA GLY A 133 5.64 -9.66 5.10
C GLY A 133 5.77 -8.13 5.13
N ALA A 134 6.97 -7.61 5.35
CA ALA A 134 7.31 -6.19 5.35
C ALA A 134 6.43 -5.30 6.27
N SER A 135 6.01 -5.85 7.41
CA SER A 135 5.21 -5.12 8.39
C SER A 135 5.97 -3.93 8.97
N MET A 136 7.29 -4.04 9.12
CA MET A 136 8.14 -2.95 9.62
C MET A 136 8.69 -2.08 8.49
N ILE A 137 9.37 -2.68 7.51
CA ILE A 137 10.11 -1.99 6.45
C ILE A 137 9.19 -1.21 5.52
N ILE A 138 7.99 -1.74 5.20
CA ILE A 138 7.01 -1.07 4.32
C ILE A 138 5.92 -0.41 5.16
N HIS A 139 5.11 -1.19 5.88
CA HIS A 139 3.85 -0.69 6.42
C HIS A 139 4.05 0.30 7.56
N ALA A 140 4.81 -0.07 8.60
CA ALA A 140 5.08 0.82 9.71
C ALA A 140 5.88 2.04 9.25
N PHE A 141 6.96 1.84 8.49
CA PHE A 141 7.78 2.93 7.97
C PHE A 141 6.95 3.93 7.15
N GLY A 142 6.19 3.48 6.14
CA GLY A 142 5.36 4.34 5.31
C GLY A 142 4.26 5.05 6.12
N ALA A 143 3.59 4.34 7.04
CA ALA A 143 2.56 4.96 7.88
C ALA A 143 3.15 6.09 8.74
N TYR A 144 4.27 5.86 9.42
CA TYR A 144 4.88 6.88 10.27
C TYR A 144 5.54 8.00 9.47
N PHE A 145 6.13 7.70 8.31
CA PHE A 145 6.66 8.71 7.40
C PHE A 145 5.55 9.63 6.91
N GLY A 146 4.46 9.07 6.38
CA GLY A 146 3.28 9.82 5.93
C GLY A 146 2.67 10.67 7.04
N LEU A 147 2.54 10.14 8.26
CA LEU A 147 2.06 10.90 9.42
C LEU A 147 3.00 12.05 9.79
N ALA A 148 4.31 11.85 9.73
CA ALA A 148 5.29 12.90 9.97
C ALA A 148 5.17 14.02 8.92
N VAL A 149 5.04 13.66 7.64
CA VAL A 149 4.80 14.62 6.55
C VAL A 149 3.48 15.36 6.75
N ALA A 150 2.39 14.65 7.06
CA ALA A 150 1.08 15.25 7.34
C ALA A 150 1.17 16.24 8.51
N ARG A 151 1.95 15.92 9.54
CA ARG A 151 2.19 16.80 10.70
C ARG A 151 3.02 18.03 10.35
N MET A 152 4.01 17.91 9.47
CA MET A 152 4.83 19.04 8.99
C MET A 152 4.04 19.96 8.06
N LEU A 153 3.15 19.39 7.23
CA LEU A 153 2.31 20.15 6.30
C LEU A 153 1.02 20.68 6.95
N TYR A 154 0.80 20.43 8.23
CA TYR A 154 -0.38 20.87 8.96
C TYR A 154 -0.55 22.39 8.86
N ARG A 155 -1.77 22.83 8.50
CA ARG A 155 -2.18 24.23 8.47
C ARG A 155 -3.36 24.40 9.42
N PRO A 156 -3.34 25.39 10.34
CA PRO A 156 -4.47 25.62 11.25
C PRO A 156 -5.82 25.79 10.54
N ALA A 157 -5.81 26.37 9.33
CA ALA A 157 -7.00 26.53 8.49
C ALA A 157 -7.67 25.21 8.05
N LEU A 158 -6.97 24.08 8.13
CA LEU A 158 -7.50 22.74 7.83
C LEU A 158 -8.02 22.01 9.08
N GLY A 159 -7.91 22.61 10.27
CA GLY A 159 -8.28 21.97 11.55
C GLY A 159 -9.78 21.70 11.72
N ASN A 160 -10.63 22.44 11.01
CA ASN A 160 -12.09 22.27 11.04
C ASN A 160 -12.61 21.26 10.00
N GLY A 161 -11.71 20.61 9.25
CA GLY A 161 -12.06 19.75 8.11
C GLY A 161 -12.57 20.54 6.89
N HIS A 162 -12.58 19.90 5.73
CA HIS A 162 -13.22 20.42 4.53
C HIS A 162 -14.58 19.74 4.31
N GLU A 163 -15.56 20.42 3.72
CA GLU A 163 -16.84 19.81 3.31
C GLU A 163 -16.70 18.61 2.35
N ASN A 164 -15.51 18.42 1.78
CA ASN A 164 -15.18 17.37 0.82
C ASN A 164 -14.41 16.21 1.47
N ASP A 165 -14.09 16.31 2.76
CA ASP A 165 -13.46 15.26 3.57
C ASP A 165 -14.54 14.24 3.98
N GLY A 166 -15.06 13.51 3.00
CA GLY A 166 -16.07 12.48 3.20
C GLY A 166 -16.35 11.71 1.91
N SER A 167 -17.17 10.69 2.01
CA SER A 167 -17.54 9.83 0.89
C SER A 167 -18.98 10.02 0.43
N VAL A 168 -19.32 9.40 -0.70
CA VAL A 168 -20.67 9.17 -1.21
C VAL A 168 -20.76 7.74 -1.69
N TYR A 169 -21.97 7.20 -1.84
CA TYR A 169 -22.19 5.79 -2.18
C TYR A 169 -21.31 5.27 -3.33
N HIS A 170 -21.22 6.00 -4.44
CA HIS A 170 -20.40 5.57 -5.57
C HIS A 170 -18.89 5.67 -5.31
N SER A 171 -18.42 6.64 -4.52
CA SER A 171 -17.00 6.73 -4.17
C SER A 171 -16.58 5.60 -3.23
N ASP A 172 -17.46 5.20 -2.32
CA ASP A 172 -17.24 4.02 -1.47
C ASP A 172 -17.28 2.71 -2.27
N LEU A 173 -18.19 2.57 -3.24
CA LEU A 173 -18.19 1.41 -4.15
C LEU A 173 -16.90 1.32 -4.97
N PHE A 174 -16.36 2.44 -5.45
CA PHE A 174 -15.07 2.43 -6.13
C PHE A 174 -13.93 2.09 -5.16
N ALA A 175 -13.95 2.59 -3.93
CA ALA A 175 -12.97 2.25 -2.91
C ALA A 175 -12.97 0.74 -2.58
N MET A 176 -14.15 0.10 -2.57
CA MET A 176 -14.30 -1.35 -2.40
C MET A 176 -13.58 -2.18 -3.47
N ILE A 177 -13.48 -1.68 -4.70
CA ILE A 177 -12.69 -2.35 -5.75
C ILE A 177 -11.24 -2.46 -5.27
N GLY A 178 -10.65 -1.35 -4.83
CA GLY A 178 -9.28 -1.33 -4.32
C GLY A 178 -9.08 -2.30 -3.16
N THR A 179 -9.98 -2.28 -2.17
CA THR A 179 -9.91 -3.18 -1.01
C THR A 179 -9.98 -4.65 -1.39
N VAL A 180 -10.88 -5.04 -2.31
CA VAL A 180 -11.01 -6.44 -2.71
C VAL A 180 -9.77 -6.91 -3.47
N PHE A 181 -9.19 -6.09 -4.36
CA PHE A 181 -7.94 -6.42 -5.05
C PHE A 181 -6.75 -6.54 -4.09
N LEU A 182 -6.64 -5.62 -3.12
CA LEU A 182 -5.62 -5.73 -2.07
C LEU A 182 -5.81 -7.02 -1.27
N TRP A 183 -7.02 -7.31 -0.80
CA TRP A 183 -7.32 -8.48 0.01
C TRP A 183 -7.03 -9.80 -0.72
N MET A 184 -7.39 -9.91 -2.00
CA MET A 184 -7.17 -11.13 -2.78
C MET A 184 -5.70 -11.40 -3.07
N PHE A 185 -4.90 -10.36 -3.30
CA PHE A 185 -3.49 -10.50 -3.71
C PHE A 185 -2.47 -10.36 -2.56
N TRP A 186 -2.92 -10.01 -1.35
CA TRP A 186 -2.04 -9.94 -0.18
C TRP A 186 -1.26 -11.24 0.13
N PRO A 187 -1.81 -12.46 -0.08
CA PRO A 187 -1.02 -13.69 0.09
C PRO A 187 0.21 -13.73 -0.82
N SER A 188 0.12 -13.22 -2.05
CA SER A 188 1.27 -13.09 -2.96
C SER A 188 2.25 -12.04 -2.45
N PHE A 189 1.76 -10.89 -1.97
CA PHE A 189 2.59 -9.83 -1.37
C PHE A 189 3.44 -10.36 -0.20
N ASN A 190 2.82 -11.00 0.78
CA ASN A 190 3.50 -11.48 1.99
C ASN A 190 4.44 -12.67 1.75
N SER A 191 4.29 -13.36 0.61
CA SER A 191 5.08 -14.57 0.30
C SER A 191 6.11 -14.35 -0.80
N ALA A 192 6.16 -13.15 -1.40
CA ALA A 192 7.01 -12.86 -2.54
C ALA A 192 8.50 -13.02 -2.23
N ILE A 193 8.94 -12.68 -1.02
CA ILE A 193 10.35 -12.79 -0.61
C ILE A 193 10.59 -13.91 0.40
N ALA A 194 9.58 -14.76 0.64
CA ALA A 194 9.74 -15.95 1.48
C ALA A 194 10.58 -17.00 0.76
N GLU A 195 11.32 -17.80 1.52
CA GLU A 195 12.07 -18.92 0.97
C GLU A 195 11.12 -19.90 0.22
N PRO A 196 11.44 -20.30 -1.02
CA PRO A 196 10.59 -21.19 -1.79
C PRO A 196 10.32 -22.52 -1.10
N GLY A 197 9.08 -23.01 -1.21
CA GLY A 197 8.64 -24.26 -0.61
C GLY A 197 7.75 -24.04 0.62
N ALA A 198 8.15 -24.62 1.77
CA ALA A 198 7.31 -24.66 2.96
C ALA A 198 7.05 -23.26 3.57
N ASP A 199 8.07 -22.41 3.62
CA ASP A 199 7.94 -21.07 4.21
C ASP A 199 7.05 -20.16 3.36
N GLN A 200 7.22 -20.19 2.04
CA GLN A 200 6.33 -19.50 1.11
C GLN A 200 4.88 -19.97 1.23
N LEU A 201 4.64 -21.30 1.29
CA LEU A 201 3.28 -21.84 1.47
C LEU A 201 2.68 -21.43 2.82
N MET A 202 3.49 -21.41 3.87
CA MET A 202 3.06 -20.96 5.20
C MET A 202 2.72 -19.47 5.20
N ALA A 203 3.50 -18.64 4.53
CA ALA A 203 3.22 -17.20 4.37
C ALA A 203 1.89 -16.97 3.63
N VAL A 204 1.64 -17.71 2.53
CA VAL A 204 0.36 -17.65 1.79
C VAL A 204 -0.82 -18.05 2.66
N THR A 205 -0.75 -19.24 3.27
CA THR A 205 -1.88 -19.81 4.04
C THR A 205 -2.19 -19.01 5.30
N ASN A 206 -1.17 -18.57 6.06
CA ASN A 206 -1.38 -17.73 7.23
C ASN A 206 -1.95 -16.36 6.85
N THR A 207 -1.49 -15.76 5.74
CA THR A 207 -2.06 -14.49 5.25
C THR A 207 -3.53 -14.66 4.88
N TYR A 208 -3.89 -15.73 4.16
CA TYR A 208 -5.26 -16.03 3.80
C TYR A 208 -6.19 -16.16 5.02
N PHE A 209 -5.81 -16.96 6.02
CA PHE A 209 -6.63 -17.15 7.22
C PHE A 209 -6.69 -15.89 8.10
N SER A 210 -5.57 -15.16 8.22
CA SER A 210 -5.52 -13.88 8.93
C SER A 210 -6.48 -12.87 8.32
N LEU A 211 -6.49 -12.78 6.99
CA LEU A 211 -7.39 -11.90 6.24
C LEU A 211 -8.87 -12.31 6.37
N ALA A 212 -9.18 -13.60 6.36
CA ALA A 212 -10.55 -14.06 6.60
C ALA A 212 -11.03 -13.70 8.02
N ALA A 213 -10.19 -13.92 9.03
CA ALA A 213 -10.50 -13.57 10.41
C ALA A 213 -10.60 -12.05 10.63
N CYS A 214 -9.76 -11.25 9.97
CA CYS A 214 -9.76 -9.80 10.12
C CYS A 214 -11.04 -9.16 9.57
N VAL A 215 -11.60 -9.68 8.47
CA VAL A 215 -12.89 -9.22 7.92
C VAL A 215 -14.01 -9.46 8.93
N LEU A 216 -14.16 -10.68 9.45
CA LEU A 216 -15.20 -10.99 10.43
C LEU A 216 -15.07 -10.12 11.70
N SER A 217 -13.84 -9.94 12.18
CA SER A 217 -13.54 -9.13 13.36
C SER A 217 -13.83 -7.64 13.11
N ALA A 218 -13.46 -7.11 11.94
CA ALA A 218 -13.72 -5.72 11.58
C ALA A 218 -15.23 -5.44 11.50
N TYR A 219 -16.02 -6.35 10.92
CA TYR A 219 -17.49 -6.23 10.87
C TYR A 219 -18.11 -6.31 12.27
N ALA A 220 -17.68 -7.27 13.10
CA ALA A 220 -18.17 -7.40 14.47
C ALA A 220 -17.87 -6.14 15.29
N VAL A 221 -16.63 -5.66 15.27
CA VAL A 221 -16.23 -4.46 16.01
C VAL A 221 -16.91 -3.20 15.46
N SER A 222 -17.05 -3.06 14.13
CA SER A 222 -17.76 -1.94 13.51
C SER A 222 -19.22 -1.88 14.00
N SER A 223 -19.92 -3.02 14.02
CA SER A 223 -21.30 -3.12 14.52
C SER A 223 -21.41 -2.82 16.02
N LEU A 224 -20.44 -3.25 16.83
CA LEU A 224 -20.42 -3.03 18.28
C LEU A 224 -20.15 -1.57 18.68
N VAL A 225 -19.36 -0.85 17.89
CA VAL A 225 -18.99 0.54 18.19
C VAL A 225 -19.97 1.55 17.55
N GLU A 226 -20.81 1.13 16.59
CA GLU A 226 -21.81 2.00 15.99
C GLU A 226 -23.06 2.14 16.87
N HIS A 227 -23.43 3.38 17.21
CA HIS A 227 -24.54 3.69 18.11
C HIS A 227 -25.92 3.24 17.61
N LYS A 228 -26.05 2.89 16.32
CA LYS A 228 -27.28 2.38 15.71
C LYS A 228 -27.14 0.96 15.11
N GLY A 229 -26.00 0.28 15.31
CA GLY A 229 -25.72 -1.03 14.71
C GLY A 229 -25.68 -1.03 13.17
N LYS A 230 -25.63 0.15 12.53
CA LYS A 230 -25.50 0.28 11.08
C LYS A 230 -24.04 0.10 10.66
N LEU A 231 -23.80 -0.45 9.48
CA LEU A 231 -22.45 -0.67 8.97
C LEU A 231 -22.00 0.63 8.26
N ASP A 232 -20.96 1.29 8.76
CA ASP A 232 -20.33 2.45 8.10
C ASP A 232 -19.22 1.98 7.15
N MET A 233 -19.36 2.34 5.87
CA MET A 233 -18.41 1.96 4.81
C MET A 233 -17.04 2.60 4.98
N VAL A 234 -16.99 3.82 5.53
CA VAL A 234 -15.73 4.52 5.77
C VAL A 234 -14.89 3.72 6.77
N ARG A 235 -15.52 3.14 7.81
CA ARG A 235 -14.84 2.34 8.82
C ARG A 235 -14.27 1.01 8.31
N TYR A 236 -14.72 0.51 7.16
CA TYR A 236 -14.11 -0.66 6.52
C TYR A 236 -12.81 -0.34 5.77
N HIS A 237 -12.52 0.93 5.44
CA HIS A 237 -11.39 1.31 4.57
C HIS A 237 -10.41 2.28 5.22
N MET A 238 -10.85 3.22 6.06
CA MET A 238 -10.00 4.04 6.95
C MET A 238 -10.81 4.57 8.14
N LEU A 239 -10.23 4.57 9.34
CA LEU A 239 -10.90 5.10 10.53
C LEU A 239 -11.20 6.61 10.39
N HIS A 240 -12.45 6.97 10.70
CA HIS A 240 -13.00 8.30 11.06
C HIS A 240 -13.67 9.15 9.96
N SER A 241 -15.02 9.18 9.99
CA SER A 241 -15.85 10.28 9.49
C SER A 241 -17.01 10.49 10.46
N ASN A 242 -16.97 11.57 11.26
CA ASN A 242 -18.06 11.95 12.15
C ASN A 242 -19.15 12.66 11.34
N HIS A 243 -20.21 11.94 10.95
CA HIS A 243 -21.41 12.58 10.41
C HIS A 243 -22.39 12.90 11.55
N LYS A 244 -22.47 14.19 11.93
CA LYS A 244 -23.64 14.73 12.62
C LYS A 244 -24.72 14.96 11.56
N GLU A 245 -25.68 14.05 11.45
CA GLU A 245 -26.92 14.35 10.74
C GLU A 245 -27.86 15.13 11.68
N SER A 246 -28.10 16.38 11.30
CA SER A 246 -29.13 17.24 11.85
C SER A 246 -30.51 16.64 11.61
N GLU A 247 -31.29 16.56 12.69
CA GLU A 247 -32.73 16.33 12.61
C GLU A 247 -33.40 17.34 11.66
N ALA A 248 -34.13 16.84 10.68
CA ALA A 248 -35.24 17.57 10.09
C ALA A 248 -36.47 16.66 10.18
N LYS A 249 -37.33 17.00 11.15
CA LYS A 249 -38.72 16.55 11.22
C LYS A 249 -39.46 17.10 9.99
N LEU A 250 -40.01 16.21 9.17
CA LEU A 250 -41.39 16.21 8.66
C LEU A 250 -41.60 14.96 7.79
#